data_AF-W2C124-F1
#
_entry.id   AF-W2C124-F1
#
_cell.length_a   1.000
_cell.length_b   1.000
_cell.length_c   1.000
_cell.angle_alpha   90.00
_cell.angle_beta   90.00
_cell.angle_gamma   90.00
#
_symmetry.space_group_name_H-M   'P 1'
#
loop_
_entity.id
_entity.type
_entity.pdbx_description
1 polymer ?
#
loop_
_entity_poly.entity_id
_entity_poly.type
_entity_poly.pdbx_seq_one_letter_code
_entity_poly.pdbx_strand_id
1 'polypeptide(L)' 'MPRRKISNTQAVCILLLWFLLVYMLLRYSPTVDFMTVFTIIASGVIVFVPLYKNRRHKDR' A
#
# COMPACT_ATOMS: atom_id res chain seq x y z
N MET A 1 7.71 -5.76 26.36
CA MET A 1 7.10 -6.04 25.03
C MET A 1 8.18 -5.91 23.96
N PRO A 2 8.59 -6.99 23.28
CA PRO A 2 9.62 -6.89 22.24
C PRO A 2 9.07 -6.08 21.06
N ARG A 3 9.74 -4.98 20.69
CA ARG A 3 9.48 -4.23 19.44
C ARG A 3 9.69 -5.20 18.28
N ARG A 4 8.61 -5.86 17.83
CA ARG A 4 8.67 -6.72 16.64
C ARG A 4 8.99 -5.81 15.46
N LYS A 5 10.19 -5.97 14.89
CA LYS A 5 10.54 -5.37 13.60
C LYS A 5 9.45 -5.80 12.62
N ILE A 6 8.72 -4.85 12.06
CA ILE A 6 7.71 -5.11 11.02
C ILE A 6 8.44 -5.92 9.93
N SER A 7 8.08 -7.20 9.82
CA SER A 7 8.75 -8.10 8.90
C SER A 7 8.33 -7.73 7.48
N ASN A 8 9.24 -7.89 6.53
CA ASN A 8 9.08 -7.52 5.12
C ASN A 8 7.77 -8.02 4.50
N THR A 9 7.31 -9.18 4.94
CA THR A 9 6.04 -9.78 4.56
C THR A 9 4.83 -8.96 4.97
N GLN A 10 4.85 -8.26 6.12
CA GLN A 10 3.75 -7.39 6.54
C GLN A 10 3.58 -6.19 5.62
N ALA A 11 4.68 -5.53 5.22
CA ALA A 11 4.60 -4.40 4.30
C ALA A 11 4.03 -4.83 2.93
N VAL A 12 4.50 -5.96 2.40
CA VAL A 12 3.99 -6.53 1.16
C VAL A 12 2.54 -6.98 1.29
N CYS A 13 2.14 -7.58 2.42
CA CYS A 13 0.75 -7.90 2.73
C CYS A 13 -0.15 -6.67 2.72
N ILE A 14 0.28 -5.58 3.37
CA ILE A 14 -0.49 -4.33 3.41
C ILE A 14 -0.65 -3.75 2.00
N LEU A 15 0.39 -3.82 1.16
CA LEU A 15 0.35 -3.33 -0.22
C LEU A 15 -0.59 -4.15 -1.11
N LEU A 16 -0.58 -5.48 -0.95
CA LEU A 16 -1.52 -6.39 -1.62
C LEU A 16 -2.96 -6.13 -1.19
N LEU A 17 -3.21 -6.03 0.11
CA LEU A 17 -4.51 -5.68 0.68
C LEU A 17 -4.99 -4.32 0.18
N TRP A 18 -4.11 -3.33 0.15
CA TRP A 18 -4.40 -1.99 -0.36
C TRP A 18 -4.84 -2.02 -1.82
N PHE A 19 -4.09 -2.72 -2.68
CA PHE A 19 -4.46 -2.90 -4.09
C PHE A 19 -5.84 -3.54 -4.26
N LEU A 20 -6.12 -4.56 -3.44
CA LEU A 20 -7.41 -5.27 -3.45
C LEU A 20 -8.56 -4.35 -3.03
N LEU A 21 -8.34 -3.51 -2.01
CA LEU A 21 -9.28 -2.48 -1.58
C LEU A 21 -9.52 -1.42 -2.65
N VAL A 22 -8.47 -0.91 -3.29
CA VAL A 22 -8.58 0.06 -4.39
C VAL A 22 -9.35 -0.53 -5.57
N TYR A 23 -9.08 -1.80 -5.91
CA TYR A 23 -9.80 -2.51 -6.96
C TYR A 23 -11.29 -2.67 -6.63
N MET A 24 -11.61 -3.07 -5.39
CA MET A 24 -13.00 -3.17 -4.94
C MET A 24 -13.70 -1.82 -4.96
N LEU A 25 -13.01 -0.76 -4.52
CA LEU A 25 -13.52 0.60 -4.51
C LEU A 25 -13.81 1.11 -5.93
N LEU A 26 -12.92 0.85 -6.89
CA LEU A 26 -13.13 1.18 -8.31
C LEU A 26 -14.29 0.40 -8.92
N ARG A 27 -14.45 -0.88 -8.54
CA ARG A 27 -15.54 -1.73 -9.03
C ARG A 27 -16.90 -1.29 -8.49
N TYR A 28 -16.95 -0.84 -7.24
CA TYR A 28 -18.18 -0.44 -6.55
C TYR A 28 -18.51 1.05 -6.68
N SER A 29 -17.56 1.90 -7.07
CA SER A 29 -17.83 3.33 -7.30
C SER A 29 -18.27 3.57 -8.75
N PRO A 30 -19.57 3.86 -9.00
CA PRO A 30 -20.06 4.17 -10.35
C PRO A 30 -19.54 5.51 -10.88
N THR A 31 -19.06 6.39 -10.00
CA THR A 31 -18.47 7.69 -10.34
C THR A 31 -17.05 7.78 -9.79
N VAL A 32 -16.08 7.83 -10.70
CA VAL A 32 -14.68 8.03 -10.33
C VAL A 32 -14.46 9.52 -10.12
N ASP A 33 -14.72 9.98 -8.89
CA ASP A 33 -14.48 11.37 -8.51
C ASP A 33 -12.97 11.67 -8.49
N PHE A 34 -12.60 12.88 -8.90
CA PHE A 34 -11.20 13.33 -8.86
C PHE A 34 -10.63 13.25 -7.44
N MET A 35 -11.44 13.47 -6.41
CA MET A 35 -11.01 13.26 -5.02
C MET A 35 -10.65 11.80 -4.72
N THR A 36 -11.42 10.85 -5.25
CA THR A 36 -11.17 9.41 -5.05
C THR A 36 -9.82 9.02 -5.63
N VAL A 37 -9.51 9.49 -6.85
CA VAL A 37 -8.22 9.25 -7.50
C VAL A 37 -7.07 9.86 -6.71
N PHE A 38 -7.21 11.11 -6.26
CA PHE A 38 -6.18 11.78 -5.47
C PHE A 38 -5.90 11.04 -4.15
N THR A 39 -6.97 10.55 -3.50
CA THR A 39 -6.87 9.78 -2.24
C THR A 39 -6.17 8.44 -2.46
N ILE A 40 -6.47 7.74 -3.56
CA ILE A 40 -5.78 6.51 -3.94
C ILE A 40 -4.29 6.79 -4.16
N ILE A 41 -3.93 7.83 -4.92
CA ILE A 41 -2.51 8.16 -5.16
C ILE A 41 -1.78 8.47 -3.84
N ALA A 42 -2.36 9.33 -3.00
CA ALA A 42 -1.79 9.70 -1.70
C ALA A 42 -1.60 8.47 -0.79
N SER A 43 -2.60 7.61 -0.72
CA SER A 43 -2.55 6.36 0.05
C SER A 43 -1.45 5.43 -0.49
N GLY A 44 -1.36 5.27 -1.83
CA GLY A 44 -0.35 4.44 -2.48
C GLY A 44 1.08 4.87 -2.16
N VAL A 45 1.37 6.18 -2.16
CA VAL A 45 2.70 6.72 -1.80
C VAL A 45 3.10 6.33 -0.37
N ILE A 46 2.16 6.39 0.58
CA ILE A 46 2.43 6.02 1.99
C ILE A 46 2.79 4.53 2.11
N VAL A 47 2.08 3.64 1.40
CA VAL A 47 2.38 2.20 1.42
C VAL A 47 3.68 1.87 0.66
N PHE A 48 4.12 2.76 -0.24
CA PHE A 48 5.34 2.57 -1.03
C PHE A 48 6.64 2.82 -0.24
N VAL A 49 6.61 3.68 0.79
CA VAL A 49 7.76 3.96 1.67
C VAL A 49 8.37 2.69 2.31
N PRO A 50 7.60 1.81 2.98
CA PRO A 50 8.15 0.58 3.55
C PRO A 50 8.62 -0.42 2.47
N LEU A 51 8.03 -0.39 1.27
CA LEU A 51 8.41 -1.26 0.16
C LEU A 51 9.82 -0.92 -0.36
N TYR A 52 10.11 0.37 -0.59
CA TYR A 52 11.42 0.81 -1.08
C TYR A 52 12.54 0.53 -0.09
N LYS A 53 12.29 0.76 1.20
CA LYS A 53 13.28 0.52 2.25
C LYS A 53 13.71 -0.95 2.30
N ASN A 54 12.82 -1.86 1.91
CA ASN A 54 13.11 -3.29 1.89
C ASN A 54 13.85 -3.76 0.63
N ARG A 55 13.54 -3.22 -0.56
CA ARG A 55 14.29 -3.54 -1.81
C ARG A 55 15.78 -3.34 -1.63
N ARG A 56 16.18 -2.25 -0.97
CA ARG A 56 17.58 -1.92 -0.66
C ARG A 56 18.30 -2.91 0.28
N HIS A 57 17.59 -3.83 0.93
CA HIS A 57 18.16 -4.81 1.86
C HIS A 57 18.28 -6.22 1.26
N LYS A 58 17.63 -6.49 0.12
CA LYS A 58 17.72 -7.76 -0.62
C LYS A 58 18.92 -7.77 -1.58
N ASP A 59 19.40 -6.58 -1.98
CA ASP A 59 20.56 -6.39 -2.87
C ASP A 59 21.91 -6.21 -2.12
N ARG A 60 21.98 -6.53 -0.82
CA ARG A 60 23.24 -6.60 -0.05
C ARG A 60 23.43 -7.98 0.57
#